data_AF-D8EZK6-F1
#
_entry.id   AF-D8EZK6-F1
#
_cell.length_a   1.000
_cell.length_b   1.000
_cell.length_c   1.000
_cell.angle_alpha   90.00
_cell.angle_beta   90.00
_cell.angle_gamma   90.00
#
_symmetry.space_group_name_H-M   'P 1'
#
loop_
_entity.id
_entity.type
_entity.pdbx_description
1 polymer ?
#
loop_
_entity_poly.entity_id
_entity_poly.type
_entity_poly.pdbx_seq_one_letter_code
_entity_poly.pdbx_strand_id
1 'polypeptide(L)'
;MWMDQRDVAKGCLLTVELQVAEAAPYAAYLLTHWFRDMACPELEKLATHFDPWVSERAQAILLGIHRSGVPKLWIQTLNGFEALRGGTAMTEADWQRNKAKTLLKVIVAHGGKKVPKDVVIEDLWPDSSVETGEKNFKVTLHRLRKSLEPDLHKSFGSAYIHLDDKRISLDAELCEIDAEAFASLIAEGKNHDKQGRLRLAKQCFNKAINIYN
;
A
#
# COMPACT_ATOMS: atom_id res chain seq x y z
N MET A 1 23.46 -24.49 22.21
CA MET A 1 24.18 -23.48 21.42
C MET A 1 23.18 -22.38 21.09
N TRP A 2 23.10 -21.35 21.94
CA TRP A 2 22.24 -20.19 21.66
C TRP A 2 23.06 -19.24 20.79
N MET A 3 22.68 -19.06 19.53
CA MET A 3 23.29 -18.04 18.67
C MET A 3 22.88 -16.65 19.16
N ASP A 4 23.83 -15.71 19.20
CA ASP A 4 23.55 -14.31 19.47
C ASP A 4 22.62 -13.76 18.37
N GLN A 5 21.72 -12.84 18.74
CA GLN A 5 20.79 -12.21 17.79
C GLN A 5 21.54 -11.50 16.66
N ARG A 6 22.74 -10.96 16.95
CA ARG A 6 23.61 -10.36 15.92
C ARG A 6 24.14 -11.38 14.93
N ASP A 7 24.46 -12.58 15.39
CA ASP A 7 24.98 -13.64 14.53
C ASP A 7 23.89 -14.19 13.62
N VAL A 8 22.66 -14.30 14.12
CA VAL A 8 21.49 -14.66 13.30
C VAL A 8 21.20 -13.58 12.25
N ALA A 9 21.21 -12.30 12.62
CA ALA A 9 21.00 -11.20 11.70
C ALA A 9 22.07 -11.15 10.60
N LYS A 10 23.35 -11.29 10.98
CA LYS A 10 24.47 -11.39 10.03
C LYS A 10 24.34 -12.60 9.11
N GLY A 11 23.96 -13.77 9.65
CA GLY A 11 23.71 -14.96 8.84
C GLY A 11 22.60 -14.75 7.81
N CYS A 12 21.52 -14.05 8.18
CA CYS A 12 20.45 -13.69 7.25
C CYS A 12 20.93 -12.71 6.17
N LEU A 13 21.73 -11.70 6.53
CA LEU A 13 22.34 -10.76 5.57
C LEU A 13 23.29 -11.48 4.60
N LEU A 14 24.15 -12.37 5.11
CA LEU A 14 25.03 -13.21 4.30
C LEU A 14 24.26 -14.14 3.37
N THR A 15 23.11 -14.66 3.80
CA THR A 15 22.25 -15.50 2.95
C THR A 15 21.74 -14.71 1.74
N VAL A 16 21.39 -13.43 1.97
CA VAL A 16 21.04 -12.49 0.91
C VAL A 16 22.25 -12.21 0.04
N GLU A 17 23.38 -11.80 0.61
CA GLU A 17 24.60 -11.45 -0.14
C GLU A 17 25.17 -12.61 -0.98
N LEU A 18 25.18 -13.82 -0.42
CA LEU A 18 25.73 -15.05 -1.05
C LEU A 18 24.74 -15.76 -1.99
N GLN A 19 23.59 -15.14 -2.28
CA GLN A 19 22.61 -15.64 -3.24
C GLN A 19 22.02 -17.03 -2.92
N VAL A 20 21.83 -17.36 -1.64
CA VAL A 20 21.29 -18.66 -1.24
C VAL A 20 19.77 -18.66 -1.45
N ALA A 21 19.33 -19.03 -2.66
CA ALA A 21 17.95 -18.90 -3.13
C ALA A 21 16.89 -19.55 -2.23
N GLU A 22 17.21 -20.70 -1.63
CA GLU A 22 16.29 -21.49 -0.80
C GLU A 22 16.01 -20.82 0.56
N ALA A 23 17.01 -20.13 1.11
CA ALA A 23 16.92 -19.50 2.42
C ALA A 23 16.61 -18.00 2.36
N ALA A 24 16.76 -17.37 1.18
CA ALA A 24 16.54 -15.93 0.99
C ALA A 24 15.13 -15.44 1.40
N PRO A 25 14.01 -16.14 1.12
CA PRO A 25 12.68 -15.68 1.57
C PRO A 25 12.54 -15.67 3.09
N TYR A 26 13.09 -16.69 3.76
CA TYR A 26 13.04 -16.81 5.20
C TYR A 26 13.97 -15.80 5.89
N ALA A 27 15.18 -15.62 5.36
CA ALA A 27 16.11 -14.57 5.80
C ALA A 27 15.49 -13.17 5.65
N ALA A 28 14.86 -12.87 4.50
CA ALA A 28 14.15 -11.62 4.28
C ALA A 28 13.01 -11.40 5.29
N TYR A 29 12.25 -12.46 5.60
CA TYR A 29 11.20 -12.41 6.62
C TYR A 29 11.76 -12.03 8.00
N LEU A 30 12.83 -12.69 8.45
CA LEU A 30 13.47 -12.43 9.74
C LEU A 30 14.06 -11.02 9.82
N LEU A 31 14.73 -10.56 8.76
CA LEU A 31 15.28 -9.21 8.67
C LEU A 31 14.17 -8.16 8.73
N THR A 32 13.01 -8.42 8.12
CA THR A 32 11.87 -7.50 8.09
C THR A 32 11.18 -7.37 9.44
N HIS A 33 10.98 -8.49 10.14
CA HIS A 33 10.12 -8.55 11.33
C HIS A 33 10.88 -8.52 12.65
N TRP A 34 12.08 -9.11 12.72
CA TRP A 34 12.77 -9.36 14.00
C TRP A 34 14.11 -8.64 14.13
N PHE A 35 14.78 -8.34 13.01
CA PHE A 35 16.12 -7.74 13.02
C PHE A 35 16.20 -6.39 12.29
N ARG A 36 15.07 -5.69 12.16
CA ARG A 36 14.93 -4.45 11.37
C ARG A 36 16.06 -3.45 11.64
N ASP A 37 16.17 -2.97 12.87
CA ASP A 37 17.12 -1.90 13.23
C ASP A 37 18.59 -2.29 13.01
N MET A 38 18.88 -3.58 13.12
CA MET A 38 20.23 -4.13 12.97
C MET A 38 20.58 -4.41 11.51
N ALA A 39 19.58 -4.73 10.69
CA ALA A 39 19.72 -5.08 9.29
C ALA A 39 19.78 -3.85 8.38
N CYS A 40 19.03 -2.78 8.69
CA CYS A 40 18.89 -1.61 7.84
C CYS A 40 20.23 -1.02 7.36
N PRO A 41 21.25 -0.77 8.22
CA PRO A 41 22.49 -0.15 7.76
C PRO A 41 23.28 -0.99 6.76
N GLU A 42 23.27 -2.32 6.91
CA GLU A 42 23.95 -3.22 5.98
C GLU A 42 23.14 -3.42 4.69
N LEU A 43 21.82 -3.52 4.79
CA LEU A 43 20.94 -3.56 3.62
C LEU A 43 21.04 -2.28 2.78
N GLU A 44 21.17 -1.11 3.40
CA GLU A 44 21.37 0.16 2.69
C GLU A 44 22.69 0.17 1.90
N LYS A 45 23.76 -0.41 2.44
CA LYS A 45 25.01 -0.60 1.70
C LYS A 45 24.80 -1.56 0.53
N LEU A 46 24.21 -2.74 0.78
CA LEU A 46 23.95 -3.74 -0.26
C LEU A 46 23.02 -3.23 -1.36
N ALA A 47 22.07 -2.33 -1.06
CA ALA A 47 21.20 -1.69 -2.04
C ALA A 47 21.93 -0.80 -3.05
N THR A 48 23.18 -0.41 -2.77
CA THR A 48 24.08 0.33 -3.67
C THR A 48 25.17 -0.52 -4.30
N HIS A 49 25.13 -1.84 -4.08
CA HIS A 49 26.10 -2.78 -4.61
C HIS A 49 26.08 -2.85 -6.15
N PHE A 50 27.24 -3.07 -6.76
CA PHE A 50 27.37 -3.14 -8.23
C PHE A 50 26.60 -4.32 -8.85
N ASP A 51 26.50 -5.43 -8.12
CA ASP A 51 25.72 -6.60 -8.55
C ASP A 51 24.20 -6.27 -8.53
N PRO A 52 23.50 -6.35 -9.68
CA PRO A 52 22.08 -6.05 -9.77
C PRO A 52 21.19 -6.95 -8.92
N TRP A 53 21.51 -8.24 -8.80
CA TRP A 53 20.69 -9.17 -8.01
C TRP A 53 20.79 -8.85 -6.52
N VAL A 54 22.00 -8.53 -6.04
CA VAL A 54 22.24 -8.20 -4.61
C VAL A 54 21.55 -6.88 -4.26
N SER A 55 21.72 -5.86 -5.10
CA SER A 55 21.09 -4.55 -4.90
C SER A 55 19.57 -4.62 -4.98
N GLU A 56 19.00 -5.33 -5.96
CA GLU A 56 17.55 -5.54 -6.09
C GLU A 56 16.99 -6.28 -4.86
N ARG A 57 17.68 -7.32 -4.39
CA ARG A 57 17.23 -8.08 -3.21
C ARG A 57 17.27 -7.24 -1.94
N ALA A 58 18.35 -6.48 -1.72
CA ALA A 58 18.47 -5.59 -0.58
C ALA A 58 17.40 -4.48 -0.60
N GLN A 59 17.12 -3.90 -1.78
CA GLN A 59 16.03 -2.93 -1.95
C GLN A 59 14.66 -3.54 -1.67
N ALA A 60 14.40 -4.78 -2.11
CA ALA A 60 13.15 -5.49 -1.82
C ALA A 60 12.95 -5.71 -0.31
N ILE A 61 14.01 -6.06 0.43
CA ILE A 61 13.94 -6.25 1.89
C ILE A 61 13.73 -4.92 2.60
N LEU A 62 14.46 -3.87 2.22
CA LEU A 62 14.26 -2.53 2.77
C LEU A 62 12.85 -2.00 2.48
N LEU A 63 12.29 -2.28 1.31
CA LEU A 63 10.91 -1.97 0.97
C LEU A 63 9.93 -2.74 1.88
N GLY A 64 10.18 -4.03 2.15
CA GLY A 64 9.38 -4.82 3.11
C GLY A 64 9.45 -4.27 4.54
N ILE A 65 10.64 -3.86 4.98
CA ILE A 65 10.85 -3.16 6.25
C ILE A 65 10.04 -1.87 6.32
N HIS A 66 10.14 -1.04 5.29
CA HIS A 66 9.41 0.23 5.20
C HIS A 66 7.90 -0.01 5.23
N ARG A 67 7.40 -0.92 4.39
CA ARG A 67 5.98 -1.29 4.29
C ARG A 67 5.42 -1.84 5.60
N SER A 68 6.19 -2.63 6.33
CA SER A 68 5.76 -3.15 7.64
C SER A 68 5.87 -2.12 8.77
N GLY A 69 6.47 -0.95 8.52
CA GLY A 69 6.51 0.18 9.44
C GLY A 69 5.40 1.21 9.24
N VAL A 70 4.76 1.24 8.07
CA VAL A 70 3.66 2.18 7.81
C VAL A 70 2.34 1.64 8.37
N PRO A 71 1.51 2.51 8.98
CA PRO A 71 0.21 2.10 9.49
C PRO A 71 -0.75 1.73 8.35
N LYS A 72 -1.80 0.95 8.64
CA LYS A 72 -2.88 0.72 7.66
C LYS A 72 -3.69 1.99 7.41
N LEU A 73 -4.19 2.12 6.19
CA LEU A 73 -5.12 3.15 5.75
C LEU A 73 -6.51 2.53 5.57
N TRP A 74 -7.49 3.04 6.30
CA TRP A 74 -8.89 2.69 6.11
C TRP A 74 -9.62 3.85 5.45
N ILE A 75 -10.34 3.59 4.36
CA ILE A 75 -11.03 4.60 3.55
C ILE A 75 -12.53 4.32 3.63
N GLN A 76 -13.25 5.26 4.23
CA GLN A 76 -14.70 5.28 4.26
C GLN A 76 -15.23 6.04 3.05
N THR A 77 -16.23 5.46 2.40
CA THR A 77 -16.95 6.02 1.25
C THR A 77 -18.46 5.93 1.42
N LEU A 78 -18.93 5.03 2.29
CA LEU A 78 -20.33 4.90 2.69
C LEU A 78 -20.59 5.88 3.85
N ASN A 79 -21.68 6.64 3.78
CA ASN A 79 -22.03 7.71 4.75
C ASN A 79 -21.03 8.88 4.85
N GLY A 80 -20.32 9.17 3.77
CA GLY A 80 -19.37 10.28 3.70
C GLY A 80 -18.01 9.80 3.22
N PHE A 81 -17.04 10.72 3.19
CA PHE A 81 -15.67 10.37 2.83
C PHE A 81 -14.72 10.72 3.96
N GLU A 82 -14.11 9.69 4.53
CA GLU A 82 -13.12 9.78 5.59
C GLU A 82 -11.94 8.85 5.29
N ALA A 83 -10.75 9.22 5.74
CA ALA A 83 -9.59 8.34 5.70
C ALA A 83 -8.99 8.27 7.10
N LEU A 84 -8.76 7.06 7.59
CA LEU A 84 -8.16 6.78 8.88
C LEU A 84 -6.78 6.19 8.67
N ARG A 85 -5.75 6.87 9.16
CA ARG A 85 -4.36 6.38 9.12
C ARG A 85 -4.00 5.84 10.50
N GLY A 86 -3.76 4.53 10.58
CA GLY A 86 -3.49 3.86 11.86
C GLY A 86 -4.63 3.99 12.86
N GLY A 87 -5.88 4.05 12.38
CA GLY A 87 -7.07 4.25 13.21
C GLY A 87 -7.34 5.70 13.63
N THR A 88 -6.52 6.67 13.21
CA THR A 88 -6.77 8.10 13.46
C THR A 88 -7.31 8.77 12.22
N ALA A 89 -8.45 9.45 12.34
CA ALA A 89 -9.05 10.23 11.25
C ALA A 89 -8.11 11.33 10.75
N MET A 90 -7.95 11.42 9.42
CA MET A 90 -7.19 12.49 8.77
C MET A 90 -8.03 13.77 8.69
N THR A 91 -7.49 14.85 9.24
CA THR A 91 -8.09 16.18 9.24
C THR A 91 -7.89 16.90 7.89
N GLU A 92 -8.61 18.00 7.67
CA GLU A 92 -8.41 18.84 6.47
C GLU A 92 -6.98 19.41 6.37
N ALA A 93 -6.30 19.60 7.51
CA ALA A 93 -4.91 20.07 7.53
C ALA A 93 -3.94 19.02 6.98
N ASP A 94 -4.19 17.73 7.22
CA ASP A 94 -3.35 16.63 6.77
C ASP A 94 -3.30 16.53 5.23
N TRP A 95 -4.35 16.96 4.53
CA TRP A 95 -4.45 16.90 3.07
C TRP A 95 -3.63 17.96 2.33
N GLN A 96 -2.99 18.91 3.04
CA GLN A 96 -2.09 19.93 2.46
C GLN A 96 -2.66 20.61 1.18
N ARG A 97 -3.96 20.97 1.22
CA ARG A 97 -4.85 21.51 0.15
C ARG A 97 -5.76 20.46 -0.51
N ASN A 98 -7.01 20.88 -0.77
CA ASN A 98 -8.16 20.00 -1.06
C ASN A 98 -8.00 19.02 -2.24
N LYS A 99 -7.24 19.35 -3.30
CA LYS A 99 -7.11 18.48 -4.49
C LYS A 99 -6.45 17.13 -4.23
N ALA A 100 -5.63 16.97 -3.18
CA ALA A 100 -5.07 15.66 -2.83
C ALA A 100 -6.17 14.69 -2.36
N LYS A 101 -7.05 15.16 -1.47
CA LYS A 101 -8.24 14.41 -1.01
C LYS A 101 -9.16 14.06 -2.18
N THR A 102 -9.38 15.01 -3.11
CA THR A 102 -10.17 14.76 -4.33
C THR A 102 -9.54 13.71 -5.23
N LEU A 103 -8.22 13.72 -5.41
CA LEU A 103 -7.52 12.69 -6.18
C LEU A 103 -7.74 11.29 -5.58
N LEU A 104 -7.65 11.15 -4.25
CA LEU A 104 -7.96 9.88 -3.60
C LEU A 104 -9.40 9.43 -3.86
N LYS A 105 -10.37 10.34 -3.75
CA LYS A 105 -11.78 10.05 -4.07
C LYS A 105 -11.96 9.53 -5.49
N VAL A 106 -11.32 10.16 -6.49
CA VAL A 106 -11.40 9.72 -7.89
C VAL A 106 -10.80 8.33 -8.05
N ILE A 107 -9.62 8.07 -7.48
CA ILE A 107 -8.98 6.74 -7.52
C ILE A 107 -9.92 5.67 -6.93
N VAL A 108 -10.52 5.94 -5.78
CA VAL A 108 -11.44 5.03 -5.09
C VAL A 108 -12.74 4.84 -5.87
N ALA A 109 -13.29 5.90 -6.46
CA ALA A 109 -14.50 5.84 -7.29
C ALA A 109 -14.31 4.94 -8.54
N HIS A 110 -13.09 4.86 -9.06
CA HIS A 110 -12.71 3.94 -10.14
C HIS A 110 -12.24 2.55 -9.65
N GLY A 111 -12.50 2.22 -8.38
CA GLY A 111 -12.24 0.90 -7.81
C GLY A 111 -10.81 0.68 -7.29
N GLY A 112 -10.04 1.75 -7.09
CA GLY A 112 -8.78 1.73 -6.35
C GLY A 112 -7.62 0.95 -6.99
N LYS A 113 -7.83 0.25 -8.11
CA LYS A 113 -6.87 -0.69 -8.70
C LYS A 113 -6.71 -0.45 -10.20
N LYS A 114 -5.46 -0.28 -10.65
CA LYS A 114 -5.07 -0.13 -12.06
C LYS A 114 -5.83 0.96 -12.82
N VAL A 115 -6.21 2.04 -12.13
CA VAL A 115 -6.96 3.17 -12.67
C VAL A 115 -6.08 3.92 -13.69
N PRO A 116 -6.49 4.06 -14.97
CA PRO A 116 -5.69 4.81 -15.94
C PRO A 116 -5.50 6.26 -15.49
N LYS A 117 -4.25 6.76 -15.49
CA LYS A 117 -3.99 8.14 -15.07
C LYS A 117 -4.72 9.16 -15.96
N ASP A 118 -4.93 8.85 -17.23
CA ASP A 118 -5.56 9.77 -18.18
C ASP A 118 -7.04 9.98 -17.83
N VAL A 119 -7.73 8.94 -17.34
CA VAL A 119 -9.11 9.05 -16.79
C VAL A 119 -9.12 9.94 -15.55
N VAL A 120 -8.13 9.77 -14.67
CA VAL A 120 -8.01 10.60 -13.46
C VAL A 120 -7.71 12.06 -13.80
N ILE A 121 -6.93 12.32 -14.86
CA ILE A 121 -6.65 13.66 -15.35
C ILE A 121 -7.93 14.31 -15.89
N GLU A 122 -8.67 13.59 -16.73
CA GLU A 122 -9.94 14.06 -17.31
C GLU A 122 -10.96 14.41 -16.23
N ASP A 123 -11.11 13.57 -15.20
CA ASP A 123 -12.05 13.79 -14.10
C ASP A 123 -11.69 15.03 -13.25
N LEU A 124 -10.40 15.30 -13.03
CA LEU A 124 -9.94 16.36 -12.13
C LEU A 124 -9.65 17.69 -12.82
N TRP A 125 -9.36 17.66 -14.13
CA TRP A 125 -8.93 18.80 -14.93
C TRP A 125 -9.45 18.70 -16.39
N PRO A 126 -10.77 18.59 -16.63
CA PRO A 126 -11.32 18.40 -17.98
C PRO A 126 -10.98 19.55 -18.93
N ASP A 127 -10.87 20.78 -18.42
CA ASP A 127 -10.61 21.97 -19.23
C ASP A 127 -9.11 22.26 -19.45
N SER A 128 -8.21 21.39 -18.98
CA SER A 128 -6.76 21.59 -19.10
C SER A 128 -6.22 21.01 -20.40
N SER A 129 -5.19 21.64 -20.97
CA SER A 129 -4.38 20.99 -22.01
C SER A 129 -3.72 19.72 -21.46
N VAL A 130 -3.40 18.77 -22.34
CA VAL A 130 -2.74 17.49 -21.98
C VAL A 130 -1.49 17.73 -21.11
N GLU A 131 -0.62 18.65 -21.53
CA GLU A 131 0.62 18.99 -20.81
C GLU A 131 0.35 19.55 -19.41
N THR A 132 -0.67 20.40 -19.29
CA THR A 132 -1.07 21.01 -18.01
C THR A 132 -1.70 19.97 -17.09
N GLY A 133 -2.56 19.10 -17.61
CA GLY A 133 -3.17 17.99 -16.89
C GLY A 133 -2.13 17.04 -16.31
N GLU A 134 -1.15 16.62 -17.12
CA GLU A 134 -0.03 15.77 -16.69
C GLU A 134 0.80 16.40 -15.58
N LYS A 135 1.12 17.69 -15.69
CA LYS A 135 1.86 18.43 -14.66
C LYS A 135 1.06 18.53 -13.36
N ASN A 136 -0.22 18.89 -13.46
CA ASN A 136 -1.11 19.00 -12.32
C ASN A 136 -1.30 17.66 -11.61
N PHE A 137 -1.44 16.58 -12.38
CA PHE A 137 -1.51 15.23 -11.88
C PHE A 137 -0.27 14.85 -11.07
N LYS A 138 0.93 15.02 -11.63
CA LYS A 138 2.19 14.70 -10.93
C LYS A 138 2.33 15.45 -9.60
N VAL A 139 2.03 16.74 -9.60
CA VAL A 139 2.08 17.57 -8.38
C VAL A 139 1.06 17.10 -7.36
N THR A 140 -0.17 16.80 -7.78
CA THR A 140 -1.26 16.38 -6.88
C THR A 140 -1.01 14.98 -6.33
N LEU A 141 -0.49 14.07 -7.14
CA LEU A 141 -0.08 12.73 -6.73
C LEU A 141 1.04 12.79 -5.69
N HIS A 142 2.04 13.63 -5.89
CA HIS A 142 3.09 13.82 -4.89
C HIS A 142 2.54 14.34 -3.56
N ARG A 143 1.63 15.32 -3.60
CA ARG A 143 0.96 15.83 -2.39
C ARG A 143 0.12 14.77 -1.70
N LEU A 144 -0.67 14.01 -2.46
CA LEU A 144 -1.46 12.91 -1.92
C LEU A 144 -0.57 11.88 -1.22
N ARG A 145 0.53 11.47 -1.84
CA ARG A 145 1.52 10.57 -1.22
C ARG A 145 2.07 11.17 0.08
N LYS A 146 2.41 12.46 0.12
CA LYS A 146 2.90 13.13 1.33
C LYS A 146 1.83 13.30 2.42
N SER A 147 0.56 13.46 2.05
CA SER A 147 -0.55 13.51 3.01
C SER A 147 -0.79 12.16 3.68
N LEU A 148 -0.77 11.07 2.90
CA LEU A 148 -0.94 9.71 3.44
C LEU A 148 0.32 9.22 4.17
N GLU A 149 1.49 9.66 3.72
CA GLU A 149 2.79 9.20 4.19
C GLU A 149 3.72 10.42 4.42
N PRO A 150 3.61 11.09 5.58
CA PRO A 150 4.43 12.28 5.88
C PRO A 150 5.93 12.01 5.76
N ASP A 151 6.35 10.85 6.23
CA ASP A 151 7.73 10.34 6.21
C ASP A 151 8.08 9.62 4.90
N LEU A 152 7.40 9.97 3.78
CA LEU A 152 7.61 9.36 2.45
C LEU A 152 9.10 9.19 2.14
N HIS A 153 9.51 7.93 2.00
CA HIS A 153 10.90 7.56 1.78
C HIS A 153 11.34 7.91 0.34
N LYS A 154 12.48 8.60 0.20
CA LYS A 154 12.94 9.10 -1.11
C LYS A 154 13.25 7.97 -2.10
N SER A 155 13.76 6.85 -1.61
CA SER A 155 14.24 5.74 -2.46
C SER A 155 13.15 4.75 -2.83
N PHE A 156 12.09 4.60 -2.03
CA PHE A 156 11.07 3.56 -2.22
C PHE A 156 9.76 4.09 -2.82
N GLY A 157 9.59 5.41 -2.88
CA GLY A 157 8.30 5.98 -3.25
C GLY A 157 7.27 5.78 -2.15
N SER A 158 5.99 5.72 -2.52
CA SER A 158 4.90 5.59 -1.55
C SER A 158 4.52 4.15 -1.32
N ALA A 159 4.28 3.80 -0.05
CA ALA A 159 3.76 2.50 0.32
C ALA A 159 2.27 2.34 -0.05
N TYR A 160 1.49 3.42 0.01
CA TYR A 160 0.03 3.37 -0.21
C TYR A 160 -0.41 3.52 -1.66
N ILE A 161 0.32 4.29 -2.49
CA ILE A 161 -0.10 4.64 -3.85
C ILE A 161 1.00 4.41 -4.88
N HIS A 162 0.73 3.46 -5.76
CA HIS A 162 1.62 3.02 -6.84
C HIS A 162 1.20 3.64 -8.17
N LEU A 163 2.18 3.94 -9.03
CA LEU A 163 1.95 4.40 -10.40
C LEU A 163 2.83 3.57 -11.33
N ASP A 164 2.24 2.54 -11.93
CA ASP A 164 2.94 1.59 -12.79
C ASP A 164 2.26 1.56 -14.16
N ASP A 165 3.05 1.64 -15.23
CA ASP A 165 2.53 1.67 -16.61
C ASP A 165 1.34 2.65 -16.80
N LYS A 166 1.50 3.89 -16.32
CA LYS A 166 0.48 4.95 -16.34
C LYS A 166 -0.84 4.58 -15.62
N ARG A 167 -0.82 3.60 -14.73
CA ARG A 167 -1.98 3.16 -13.94
C ARG A 167 -1.72 3.35 -12.46
N ILE A 168 -2.71 3.94 -11.80
CA ILE A 168 -2.67 4.23 -10.37
C ILE A 168 -3.35 3.09 -9.62
N SER A 169 -2.72 2.61 -8.55
CA SER A 169 -3.32 1.63 -7.66
C SER A 169 -3.06 2.03 -6.21
N LEU A 170 -4.07 1.82 -5.37
CA LEU A 170 -3.89 1.71 -3.93
C LEU A 170 -3.29 0.36 -3.60
N ASP A 171 -2.48 0.34 -2.56
CA ASP A 171 -1.90 -0.88 -2.05
C ASP A 171 -2.95 -1.78 -1.40
N ALA A 172 -3.09 -3.01 -1.88
CA ALA A 172 -4.16 -3.91 -1.44
C ALA A 172 -3.98 -4.45 0.00
N GLU A 173 -2.76 -4.41 0.54
CA GLU A 173 -2.47 -4.89 1.90
C GLU A 173 -2.58 -3.76 2.93
N LEU A 174 -2.20 -2.54 2.52
CA LEU A 174 -2.18 -1.37 3.39
C LEU A 174 -3.47 -0.55 3.33
N CYS A 175 -4.22 -0.60 2.22
CA CYS A 175 -5.43 0.19 2.03
C CYS A 175 -6.67 -0.71 2.03
N GLU A 176 -7.62 -0.40 2.92
CA GLU A 176 -8.94 -1.05 2.98
C GLU A 176 -10.02 -0.02 2.64
N ILE A 177 -10.91 -0.36 1.70
CA ILE A 177 -12.04 0.49 1.28
C ILE A 177 -13.33 -0.19 1.70
N ASP A 178 -14.17 0.52 2.45
CA ASP A 178 -15.46 0.01 2.95
C ASP A 178 -16.40 -0.48 1.83
N ALA A 179 -16.50 0.24 0.71
CA ALA A 179 -17.32 -0.15 -0.43
C ALA A 179 -16.83 -1.43 -1.11
N GLU A 180 -15.51 -1.67 -1.18
CA GLU A 180 -14.97 -2.93 -1.71
C GLU A 180 -15.26 -4.10 -0.76
N ALA A 181 -15.09 -3.89 0.55
CA ALA A 181 -15.41 -4.90 1.57
C ALA A 181 -16.91 -5.24 1.57
N PHE A 182 -17.77 -4.22 1.46
CA PHE A 182 -19.22 -4.38 1.32
C PHE A 182 -19.58 -5.19 0.07
N ALA A 183 -19.07 -4.78 -1.10
CA ALA A 183 -19.36 -5.46 -2.37
C ALA A 183 -18.92 -6.93 -2.34
N SER A 184 -17.75 -7.21 -1.76
CA SER A 184 -17.22 -8.57 -1.60
C SER A 184 -18.13 -9.45 -0.74
N LEU A 185 -18.57 -8.94 0.42
CA LEU A 185 -19.50 -9.66 1.30
C LEU A 185 -20.85 -9.93 0.64
N ILE A 186 -21.37 -8.98 -0.15
CA ILE A 186 -22.61 -9.19 -0.92
C ILE A 186 -22.43 -10.29 -1.97
N ALA A 187 -21.30 -10.30 -2.69
CA ALA A 187 -21.01 -11.31 -3.70
C ALA A 187 -20.87 -12.71 -3.08
N GLU A 188 -20.13 -12.84 -1.98
CA GLU A 188 -20.00 -14.08 -1.21
C GLU A 188 -21.34 -14.57 -0.68
N GLY A 189 -22.13 -13.68 -0.08
CA GLY A 189 -23.46 -14.00 0.44
C GLY A 189 -24.38 -14.55 -0.65
N LYS A 190 -24.42 -13.91 -1.83
CA LYS A 190 -25.16 -14.39 -3.00
C LYS A 190 -24.69 -15.77 -3.48
N ASN A 191 -23.39 -16.05 -3.43
CA ASN A 191 -22.85 -17.35 -3.79
C ASN A 191 -23.24 -18.45 -2.78
N HIS A 192 -23.21 -18.14 -1.48
CA HIS A 192 -23.69 -19.07 -0.45
C HIS A 192 -25.19 -19.36 -0.59
N ASP A 193 -25.99 -18.34 -0.88
CA ASP A 193 -27.44 -18.46 -1.06
C ASP A 193 -27.80 -19.36 -2.25
N LYS A 194 -27.16 -19.14 -3.40
CA LYS A 194 -27.29 -20.00 -4.60
C LYS A 194 -26.95 -21.47 -4.34
N GLN A 195 -26.09 -21.74 -3.36
CA GLN A 195 -25.67 -23.08 -2.99
C GLN A 195 -26.51 -23.66 -1.84
N GLY A 196 -27.60 -23.01 -1.43
CA GLY A 196 -28.47 -23.43 -0.33
C GLY A 196 -27.84 -23.29 1.06
N ARG A 197 -26.67 -22.63 1.18
CA ARG A 197 -25.93 -22.44 2.43
C ARG A 197 -26.44 -21.21 3.17
N LEU A 198 -27.73 -21.21 3.52
CA LEU A 198 -28.46 -20.05 4.05
C LEU A 198 -27.81 -19.41 5.28
N ARG A 199 -27.25 -20.21 6.19
CA ARG A 199 -26.58 -19.70 7.39
C ARG A 199 -25.35 -18.85 7.05
N LEU A 200 -24.53 -19.29 6.09
CA LEU A 200 -23.34 -18.56 5.65
C LEU A 200 -23.75 -17.30 4.87
N ALA A 201 -24.77 -17.39 4.00
CA ALA A 201 -25.31 -16.23 3.29
C ALA A 201 -25.76 -15.13 4.26
N LYS A 202 -26.53 -15.50 5.29
CA LYS A 202 -26.98 -14.58 6.35
C LYS A 202 -25.80 -13.94 7.10
N GLN A 203 -24.74 -14.71 7.39
CA GLN A 203 -23.55 -14.17 8.04
C GLN A 203 -22.85 -13.12 7.17
N CYS A 204 -22.67 -13.37 5.88
CA CYS A 204 -22.10 -12.40 4.94
C CYS A 204 -22.94 -11.12 4.87
N PHE A 205 -24.26 -11.24 4.72
CA PHE A 205 -25.15 -10.07 4.67
C PHE A 205 -25.17 -9.26 5.97
N ASN A 206 -25.18 -9.92 7.14
CA ASN A 206 -25.08 -9.23 8.42
C ASN A 206 -23.76 -8.45 8.56
N LYS A 207 -22.64 -9.05 8.13
CA LYS A 207 -21.35 -8.35 8.11
C LYS A 207 -21.37 -7.13 7.19
N ALA A 208 -22.00 -7.25 6.01
CA ALA A 208 -22.12 -6.13 5.07
C ALA A 208 -22.97 -4.98 5.65
N ILE A 209 -24.07 -5.30 6.33
CA ILE A 209 -24.90 -4.29 7.02
C ILE A 209 -24.09 -3.55 8.08
N ASN A 210 -23.22 -4.25 8.83
CA ASN A 210 -22.35 -3.62 9.83
C ASN A 210 -21.25 -2.71 9.24
N ILE A 211 -20.96 -2.79 7.95
CA ILE A 211 -20.05 -1.84 7.29
C ILE A 211 -20.79 -0.53 6.98
N TYR A 212 -22.11 -0.60 6.77
CA TYR A 212 -22.94 0.55 6.44
C TYR A 212 -23.44 1.32 7.68
N ASN A 213 -23.52 0.65 8.83
CA ASN A 213 -24.00 1.20 10.11
C ASN A 213 -22.85 1.64 11.00
#